data_AF-A0A8H7GCC7-F1
#
_entry.id   AF-A0A8H7GCC7-F1
#
_cell.length_a   1.000
_cell.length_b   1.000
_cell.length_c   1.000
_cell.angle_alpha   90.00
_cell.angle_beta   90.00
_cell.angle_gamma   90.00
#
_symmetry.space_group_name_H-M   'P 1'
#
loop_
_entity.id
_entity.type
_entity.pdbx_description
1 polymer ?
#
loop_
_entity_poly.entity_id
_entity_poly.type
_entity_poly.pdbx_seq_one_letter_code
_entity_poly.pdbx_strand_id
1 'polypeptide(L)'
;MFSFPQPPSADAEMMEGCPVVQLSDSPQDLEYVLQALCQRECLYAEAYKKLYQEIPVTLAGYDALQDWSVIETSRTLPLMIMARKTGQLSILPYVYLTACTEFTIDDIFNGVRLVDEADTLTPFPVADQLAMLAGKSALSAFHVETTYHNTVDAVLGCQTPISCSVGRESHTIQEMSSTLLSTVG
;
A
#
# COMPACT_ATOMS: atom_id res chain seq x y z
N MET A 1 28.20 -8.26 12.06
CA MET A 1 28.35 -7.04 12.89
C MET A 1 29.55 -6.28 12.36
N PHE A 2 29.34 -5.17 11.67
CA PHE A 2 30.43 -4.26 11.32
C PHE A 2 30.67 -3.36 12.53
N SER A 3 31.68 -3.67 13.32
CA SER A 3 32.19 -2.75 14.34
C SER A 3 33.05 -1.73 13.63
N PHE A 4 32.49 -0.57 13.31
CA PHE A 4 33.29 0.57 12.88
C PHE A 4 34.15 1.02 14.07
N PRO A 5 35.47 1.19 13.89
CA PRO A 5 36.32 1.73 14.94
C PRO A 5 35.82 3.13 15.28
N GLN A 6 35.37 3.33 16.53
CA GLN A 6 35.02 4.66 17.02
C GLN A 6 36.31 5.49 17.14
N PRO A 7 36.32 6.74 16.64
CA PRO A 7 37.47 7.60 16.82
C PRO A 7 37.70 7.86 18.32
N PRO A 8 38.97 7.92 18.77
CA PRO A 8 39.29 8.15 20.17
C PRO A 8 38.74 9.50 20.64
N SER A 9 38.00 9.48 21.75
CA SER A 9 37.20 10.60 22.25
C SER A 9 37.99 11.69 22.99
N ALA A 10 39.29 11.52 23.21
CA ALA A 10 40.07 12.39 24.09
C ALA A 10 40.50 13.71 23.45
N ASP A 11 40.68 13.77 22.12
CA ASP A 11 41.24 14.94 21.40
C ASP A 11 40.47 15.29 20.11
N ALA A 12 39.19 14.91 20.00
CA ALA A 12 38.41 15.19 18.81
C ALA A 12 38.13 16.70 18.69
N GLU A 13 38.61 17.29 17.60
CA GLU A 13 38.23 18.65 17.21
C GLU A 13 36.71 18.72 17.11
N MET A 14 36.10 19.76 17.70
CA MET A 14 34.65 19.92 17.73
C MET A 14 34.26 21.17 16.98
N MET A 15 33.27 21.05 16.09
CA MET A 15 32.66 22.16 15.39
C MET A 15 31.19 22.21 15.78
N GLU A 16 30.75 23.33 16.36
CA GLU A 16 29.37 23.52 16.85
C GLU A 16 28.89 22.43 17.85
N GLY A 17 29.81 21.84 18.62
CA GLY A 17 29.49 20.79 19.60
C GLY A 17 29.35 19.39 19.00
N CYS A 18 29.60 19.23 17.70
CA CYS A 18 29.69 17.94 17.02
C CYS A 18 31.17 17.56 16.78
N PRO A 19 31.54 16.27 16.94
CA PRO A 19 32.89 15.82 16.65
C PRO A 19 33.19 15.95 15.15
N VAL A 20 34.32 16.58 14.81
CA VAL A 20 34.80 16.71 13.44
C VAL A 20 35.35 15.36 13.00
N VAL A 21 34.76 14.81 11.93
CA VAL A 21 35.21 13.56 11.31
C VAL A 21 36.08 13.93 10.11
N GLN A 22 37.36 13.55 10.14
CA GLN A 22 38.22 13.69 8.98
C GLN A 22 37.98 12.54 8.01
N LEU A 23 37.59 12.86 6.80
CA LEU A 23 37.40 11.92 5.70
C LEU A 23 38.64 11.97 4.80
N SER A 24 39.06 10.81 4.31
CA SER A 24 40.22 10.68 3.42
C SER A 24 39.93 11.08 1.97
N ASP A 25 38.66 11.21 1.60
CA ASP A 25 38.21 11.58 0.25
C ASP A 25 38.42 13.07 -0.05
N SER A 26 38.45 13.42 -1.34
CA SER A 26 38.59 14.82 -1.73
C SER A 26 37.29 15.62 -1.44
N PRO A 27 37.39 16.93 -1.18
CA PRO A 27 36.19 17.77 -1.01
C PRO A 27 35.24 17.71 -2.21
N GLN A 28 35.79 17.58 -3.43
CA GLN A 28 35.01 17.44 -4.65
C GLN A 28 34.19 16.15 -4.67
N ASP A 29 34.75 15.02 -4.23
CA ASP A 29 34.03 13.75 -4.19
C ASP A 29 32.88 13.81 -3.16
N LEU A 30 33.15 14.43 -2.00
CA LEU A 30 32.13 14.64 -0.98
C LEU A 30 31.02 15.59 -1.44
N GLU A 31 31.35 16.62 -2.22
CA GLU A 31 30.35 17.51 -2.83
C GLU A 31 29.39 16.72 -3.74
N TYR A 32 29.90 15.85 -4.60
CA TYR A 32 29.04 14.99 -5.43
C TYR A 32 28.17 14.04 -4.61
N VAL A 33 28.72 13.44 -3.54
CA VAL A 33 27.96 12.55 -2.65
C VAL A 33 26.84 13.31 -1.94
N LEU A 34 27.15 14.47 -1.35
CA LEU A 34 26.18 15.30 -0.65
C LEU A 34 25.11 15.84 -1.62
N GLN A 35 25.49 16.23 -2.83
CA GLN A 35 24.56 16.64 -3.87
C GLN A 35 23.61 15.51 -4.24
N ALA A 36 24.11 14.29 -4.44
CA ALA A 36 23.28 13.13 -4.76
C ALA A 36 22.30 12.79 -3.62
N LEU A 37 22.75 12.87 -2.36
CA LEU A 37 21.90 12.67 -1.19
C LEU A 37 20.80 13.74 -1.07
N CYS A 38 21.17 15.01 -1.25
CA CYS A 38 20.23 16.13 -1.21
C CYS A 38 19.20 16.05 -2.35
N GLN A 39 19.64 15.72 -3.57
CA GLN A 39 18.74 15.51 -4.71
C GLN A 39 17.74 14.38 -4.42
N ARG A 40 18.21 13.28 -3.81
CA ARG A 40 17.33 12.18 -3.42
C ARG A 40 16.24 12.62 -2.44
N GLU A 41 16.60 13.38 -1.41
CA GLU A 41 15.62 13.89 -0.44
C GLU A 41 14.60 14.86 -1.06
N CYS A 42 15.06 15.74 -1.94
CA CYS A 42 14.17 16.63 -2.71
C CYS A 42 13.18 15.84 -3.57
N LEU A 43 13.65 14.79 -4.25
CA LEU A 43 12.79 13.91 -5.05
C LEU A 43 11.76 13.18 -4.20
N TYR A 44 12.15 12.69 -3.01
CA TYR A 44 11.19 12.08 -2.08
C TYR A 44 10.14 13.09 -1.61
N ALA A 45 10.55 14.29 -1.21
CA ALA A 45 9.63 15.34 -0.79
C ALA A 45 8.62 15.71 -1.90
N GLU A 46 9.09 15.81 -3.15
CA GLU A 46 8.21 16.06 -4.29
C GLU A 46 7.27 14.87 -4.55
N ALA A 47 7.77 13.63 -4.50
CA ALA A 47 6.98 12.43 -4.67
C ALA A 47 5.88 12.32 -3.60
N TYR A 48 6.19 12.60 -2.33
CA TYR A 48 5.19 12.62 -1.26
C TYR A 48 4.18 13.73 -1.45
N LYS A 49 4.61 14.93 -1.85
CA LYS A 49 3.70 16.02 -2.14
C LYS A 49 2.67 15.62 -3.22
N LYS A 50 3.13 14.99 -4.30
CA LYS A 50 2.25 14.47 -5.36
C LYS A 50 1.34 13.35 -4.84
N LEU A 51 1.90 12.42 -4.08
CA LEU A 51 1.13 11.32 -3.48
C LEU A 51 -0.04 11.84 -2.63
N TYR A 52 0.18 12.86 -1.80
CA TYR A 52 -0.88 13.41 -0.95
C TYR A 52 -1.87 14.33 -1.68
N GLN A 53 -1.51 14.83 -2.86
CA GLN A 53 -2.46 15.51 -3.73
C GLN A 53 -3.44 14.52 -4.35
N GLU A 54 -2.98 13.31 -4.67
CA GLU A 54 -3.77 12.25 -5.31
C GLU A 54 -4.49 11.36 -4.29
N ILE A 55 -3.92 11.21 -3.10
CA ILE A 55 -4.44 10.39 -2.00
C ILE A 55 -4.74 11.28 -0.81
N PRO A 56 -5.85 12.03 -0.85
CA PRO A 56 -6.24 12.91 0.23
C PRO A 56 -6.57 12.09 1.48
N VAL A 57 -6.07 12.54 2.62
CA VAL A 57 -6.31 11.91 3.93
C VAL A 57 -7.72 12.16 4.49
N THR A 58 -8.57 12.86 3.76
CA THR A 58 -9.94 13.18 4.15
C THR A 58 -10.92 12.80 3.06
N LEU A 59 -12.11 12.34 3.45
CA LEU A 59 -13.16 11.97 2.51
C LEU A 59 -13.60 13.16 1.64
N ALA A 60 -13.75 14.35 2.23
CA ALA A 60 -14.08 15.56 1.48
C ALA A 60 -13.01 15.93 0.44
N GLY A 61 -11.72 15.69 0.75
CA GLY A 61 -10.64 15.85 -0.22
C GLY A 61 -10.74 14.83 -1.35
N TYR A 62 -11.14 13.60 -1.04
CA TYR A 62 -11.37 12.54 -2.02
C TYR A 62 -12.52 12.88 -2.96
N ASP A 63 -13.65 13.33 -2.41
CA ASP A 63 -14.83 13.77 -3.19
C ASP A 63 -14.53 14.98 -4.09
N ALA A 64 -13.51 15.77 -3.75
CA ALA A 64 -13.07 16.93 -4.51
C ALA A 64 -12.05 16.60 -5.61
N LEU A 65 -11.54 15.38 -5.67
CA LEU A 65 -10.64 14.95 -6.75
C LEU A 65 -11.41 14.96 -8.09
N GLN A 66 -10.78 15.53 -9.11
CA GLN A 66 -11.27 15.36 -10.48
C GLN A 66 -10.84 13.98 -10.99
N ASP A 67 -11.64 13.39 -11.86
CA ASP A 67 -11.58 11.98 -12.34
C ASP A 67 -10.25 11.56 -13.01
N TRP A 68 -9.25 12.44 -13.07
CA TRP A 68 -7.97 12.19 -13.72
C TRP A 68 -6.88 12.07 -12.65
N SER A 69 -6.57 10.83 -12.23
CA SER A 69 -5.40 10.60 -11.38
C SER A 69 -4.13 10.58 -12.23
N VAL A 70 -3.09 11.28 -11.77
CA VAL A 70 -1.76 11.23 -12.40
C VAL A 70 -1.07 9.90 -12.08
N ILE A 71 -1.47 9.28 -10.96
CA ILE A 71 -0.98 7.97 -10.55
C ILE A 71 -1.88 6.89 -11.15
N GLU A 72 -1.28 5.99 -11.92
CA GLU A 72 -1.92 4.80 -12.45
C GLU A 72 -2.33 3.89 -11.27
N THR A 73 -3.63 3.62 -11.13
CA THR A 73 -4.22 2.86 -10.02
C THR A 73 -3.74 1.42 -9.94
N SER A 74 -3.15 0.87 -11.01
CA SER A 74 -2.54 -0.46 -11.06
C SER A 74 -1.36 -0.68 -10.10
N ARG A 75 -0.95 0.35 -9.34
CA ARG A 75 0.24 0.34 -8.45
C ARG A 75 -0.10 0.20 -6.96
N THR A 76 -1.25 -0.36 -6.61
CA THR A 76 -1.70 -0.54 -5.23
C THR A 76 -0.70 -1.34 -4.36
N LEU A 77 -0.15 -2.46 -4.85
CA LEU A 77 0.84 -3.24 -4.10
C LEU A 77 2.14 -2.45 -3.83
N PRO A 78 2.81 -1.83 -4.84
CA PRO A 78 3.96 -0.98 -4.61
C PRO A 78 3.73 0.14 -3.59
N LEU A 79 2.56 0.80 -3.64
CA LEU A 79 2.20 1.85 -2.69
C LEU A 79 2.08 1.31 -1.27
N MET A 80 1.49 0.13 -1.09
CA MET A 80 1.40 -0.52 0.21
C MET A 80 2.77 -0.86 0.79
N ILE A 81 3.62 -1.51 -0.02
CA ILE A 81 5.00 -1.86 0.37
C ILE A 81 5.76 -0.59 0.75
N MET A 82 5.65 0.47 -0.05
CA MET A 82 6.28 1.74 0.21
C MET A 82 5.79 2.36 1.53
N ALA A 83 4.48 2.43 1.76
CA ALA A 83 3.88 2.97 2.98
C ALA A 83 4.41 2.27 4.23
N ARG A 84 4.51 0.93 4.18
CA ARG A 84 5.03 0.12 5.27
C ARG A 84 6.52 0.34 5.51
N LYS A 85 7.33 0.33 4.44
CA LYS A 85 8.79 0.49 4.53
C LYS A 85 9.20 1.88 5.01
N THR A 86 8.46 2.91 4.64
CA THR A 86 8.75 4.32 4.98
C THR A 86 8.06 4.79 6.26
N GLY A 87 7.14 3.99 6.81
CA GLY A 87 6.34 4.37 7.98
C GLY A 87 5.21 5.35 7.66
N GLN A 88 4.90 5.58 6.38
CA GLN A 88 3.84 6.47 5.91
C GLN A 88 2.44 5.83 6.05
N LEU A 89 2.06 5.45 7.27
CA LEU A 89 0.85 4.63 7.50
C LEU A 89 -0.46 5.37 7.20
N SER A 90 -0.44 6.70 7.07
CA SER A 90 -1.65 7.51 6.79
C SER A 90 -2.28 7.24 5.42
N ILE A 91 -1.53 6.67 4.48
CA ILE A 91 -2.07 6.30 3.15
C ILE A 91 -2.65 4.88 3.12
N LEU A 92 -2.37 4.05 4.13
CA LEU A 92 -2.82 2.65 4.14
C LEU A 92 -4.34 2.48 4.08
N PRO A 93 -5.18 3.29 4.74
CA PRO A 93 -6.63 3.14 4.63
C PRO A 93 -7.13 3.21 3.18
N TYR A 94 -6.60 4.16 2.40
CA TYR A 94 -6.91 4.29 0.98
C TYR A 94 -6.39 3.08 0.19
N VAL A 95 -5.11 2.76 0.35
CA VAL A 95 -4.48 1.64 -0.36
C VAL A 95 -5.18 0.32 -0.08
N TYR A 96 -5.61 0.07 1.16
CA TYR A 96 -6.38 -1.12 1.50
C TYR A 96 -7.78 -1.12 0.91
N LEU A 97 -8.47 0.03 0.91
CA LEU A 97 -9.79 0.14 0.29
C LEU A 97 -9.71 -0.25 -1.19
N THR A 98 -8.75 0.34 -1.91
CA THR A 98 -8.47 0.04 -3.32
C THR A 98 -8.06 -1.41 -3.51
N ALA A 99 -7.16 -1.95 -2.67
CA ALA A 99 -6.72 -3.34 -2.72
C ALA A 99 -7.89 -4.33 -2.54
N CYS A 100 -8.83 -4.03 -1.65
CA CYS A 100 -10.00 -4.88 -1.40
C CYS A 100 -10.94 -4.96 -2.61
N THR A 101 -10.95 -3.92 -3.46
CA THR A 101 -11.76 -3.88 -4.68
C THR A 101 -11.03 -4.42 -5.90
N GLU A 102 -9.71 -4.25 -5.98
CA GLU A 102 -8.90 -4.63 -7.14
C GLU A 102 -8.45 -6.09 -7.12
N PHE A 103 -8.06 -6.62 -5.96
CA PHE A 103 -7.47 -7.95 -5.86
C PHE A 103 -8.49 -9.03 -5.49
N THR A 104 -8.34 -10.19 -6.11
CA THR A 104 -9.08 -11.40 -5.73
C THR A 104 -8.49 -12.00 -4.46
N ILE A 105 -9.23 -12.93 -3.83
CA ILE A 105 -8.70 -13.67 -2.67
C ILE A 105 -7.48 -14.49 -3.09
N ASP A 106 -7.48 -15.05 -4.30
CA ASP A 106 -6.34 -15.81 -4.84
C ASP A 106 -5.10 -14.93 -5.00
N ASP A 107 -5.25 -13.72 -5.58
CA ASP A 107 -4.17 -12.73 -5.68
C ASP A 107 -3.59 -12.38 -4.31
N ILE A 108 -4.43 -12.26 -3.28
CA ILE A 108 -3.99 -11.92 -1.92
C ILE A 108 -3.09 -13.02 -1.34
N PHE A 109 -3.40 -14.30 -1.57
CA PHE A 109 -2.63 -15.42 -1.03
C PHE A 109 -1.41 -15.76 -1.88
N ASN A 110 -1.57 -15.79 -3.20
CA ASN A 110 -0.54 -16.24 -4.15
C ASN A 110 0.38 -15.10 -4.62
N GLY A 111 -0.01 -13.85 -4.36
CA GLY A 111 0.70 -12.66 -4.84
C GLY A 111 0.23 -12.22 -6.22
N VAL A 112 0.73 -11.06 -6.65
CA VAL A 112 0.37 -10.45 -7.94
C VAL A 112 1.58 -10.28 -8.83
N ARG A 113 1.34 -10.23 -10.14
CA ARG A 113 2.37 -9.92 -11.14
C ARG A 113 2.56 -8.41 -11.20
N LEU A 114 3.78 -7.94 -10.95
CA LEU A 114 4.13 -6.54 -11.19
C LEU A 114 4.42 -6.34 -12.68
N VAL A 115 3.89 -5.26 -13.25
CA VAL A 115 3.95 -4.95 -14.71
C VAL A 115 5.38 -4.90 -15.25
N ASP A 116 6.36 -4.65 -14.39
CA ASP A 116 7.77 -4.45 -14.77
C ASP A 116 8.72 -5.58 -14.33
N GLU A 117 8.21 -6.61 -13.63
CA GLU A 117 9.04 -7.75 -13.19
C GLU A 117 8.78 -8.99 -14.07
N ALA A 118 9.76 -9.90 -14.12
CA ALA A 118 9.60 -11.20 -14.77
C ALA A 118 8.37 -11.94 -14.21
N ASP A 119 8.02 -13.12 -14.76
CA ASP A 119 6.84 -13.94 -14.43
C ASP A 119 6.78 -14.46 -12.96
N THR A 120 7.44 -13.79 -12.02
CA THR A 120 7.45 -14.02 -10.58
C THR A 120 6.28 -13.27 -9.92
N LEU A 121 5.52 -13.98 -9.09
CA LEU A 121 4.49 -13.38 -8.25
C LEU A 121 5.13 -12.72 -7.03
N THR A 122 4.75 -11.49 -6.74
CA THR A 122 5.17 -10.80 -5.52
C THR A 122 4.13 -11.05 -4.43
N PRO A 123 4.46 -11.81 -3.36
CA PRO A 123 3.50 -12.10 -2.30
C PRO A 123 3.29 -10.88 -1.41
N PHE A 124 2.06 -10.75 -0.91
CA PHE A 124 1.71 -9.76 0.10
C PHE A 124 2.29 -10.14 1.48
N PRO A 125 2.71 -9.18 2.33
CA PRO A 125 3.03 -9.46 3.72
C PRO A 125 1.83 -10.06 4.46
N VAL A 126 2.04 -11.05 5.33
CA VAL A 126 0.94 -11.77 6.02
C VAL A 126 0.01 -10.83 6.77
N ALA A 127 0.54 -9.79 7.42
CA ALA A 127 -0.28 -8.80 8.12
C ALA A 127 -1.21 -8.02 7.17
N ASP A 128 -0.73 -7.73 5.95
CA ASP A 128 -1.49 -7.04 4.92
C ASP A 128 -2.54 -7.98 4.30
N GLN A 129 -2.21 -9.27 4.10
CA GLN A 129 -3.19 -10.27 3.67
C GLN A 129 -4.38 -10.34 4.61
N LEU A 130 -4.12 -10.45 5.93
CA LEU A 130 -5.17 -10.50 6.94
C LEU A 130 -5.99 -9.20 6.98
N ALA A 131 -5.32 -8.05 6.88
CA ALA A 131 -5.99 -6.75 6.85
C ALA A 131 -6.91 -6.62 5.62
N MET A 132 -6.45 -7.04 4.44
CA MET A 132 -7.24 -7.02 3.20
C MET A 132 -8.42 -7.99 3.28
N LEU A 133 -8.23 -9.21 3.80
CA LEU A 133 -9.31 -10.19 3.96
C LEU A 133 -10.38 -9.69 4.94
N ALA A 134 -9.96 -9.13 6.07
CA ALA A 134 -10.87 -8.51 7.04
C ALA A 134 -11.62 -7.32 6.40
N GLY A 135 -10.91 -6.47 5.65
CA GLY A 135 -11.50 -5.34 4.93
C GLY A 135 -12.53 -5.78 3.89
N LYS A 136 -12.21 -6.79 3.07
CA LYS A 136 -13.13 -7.37 2.08
C LYS A 136 -14.40 -7.92 2.71
N SER A 137 -14.25 -8.66 3.82
CA SER A 137 -15.39 -9.19 4.57
C SER A 137 -16.28 -8.06 5.11
N ALA A 138 -15.69 -7.03 5.71
CA ALA A 138 -16.41 -5.88 6.24
C ALA A 138 -17.11 -5.06 5.13
N LEU A 139 -16.43 -4.82 4.00
CA LEU A 139 -17.02 -4.13 2.84
C LEU A 139 -18.18 -4.92 2.24
N SER A 140 -18.06 -6.24 2.14
CA SER A 140 -19.14 -7.10 1.69
C SER A 140 -20.36 -7.01 2.61
N ALA A 141 -20.16 -7.13 3.93
CA ALA A 141 -21.24 -6.98 4.92
C ALA A 141 -21.90 -5.60 4.83
N PHE A 142 -21.09 -4.53 4.72
CA PHE A 142 -21.59 -3.17 4.56
C PHE A 142 -22.42 -2.99 3.28
N HIS A 143 -21.97 -3.53 2.14
CA HIS A 143 -22.73 -3.47 0.89
C HIS A 143 -24.05 -4.23 0.96
N VAL A 144 -24.10 -5.36 1.68
CA VAL A 144 -25.34 -6.10 1.92
C VAL A 144 -26.36 -5.22 2.67
N GLU A 145 -25.92 -4.46 3.65
CA GLU A 145 -26.79 -3.63 4.50
C GLU A 145 -27.21 -2.30 3.85
N THR A 146 -26.27 -1.60 3.20
CA THR A 146 -26.47 -0.19 2.82
C THR A 146 -26.80 0.01 1.35
N THR A 147 -26.26 -0.85 0.47
CA THR A 147 -26.39 -0.66 -0.97
C THR A 147 -27.33 -1.71 -1.53
N TYR A 148 -28.64 -1.42 -1.47
CA TYR A 148 -29.66 -2.24 -2.14
C TYR A 148 -29.48 -2.34 -3.67
N HIS A 149 -28.59 -1.53 -4.27
CA HIS A 149 -28.57 -1.32 -5.72
C HIS A 149 -27.39 -1.95 -6.50
N ASN A 150 -26.26 -2.30 -5.85
CA ASN A 150 -25.02 -2.61 -6.61
C ASN A 150 -24.55 -4.06 -6.54
N THR A 151 -25.30 -4.97 -5.94
CA THR A 151 -25.01 -6.40 -6.08
C THR A 151 -25.91 -7.01 -7.15
N VAL A 152 -25.31 -7.06 -8.34
CA VAL A 152 -25.50 -8.05 -9.40
C VAL A 152 -26.74 -7.88 -10.26
N ASP A 153 -26.47 -8.04 -11.56
CA ASP A 153 -27.41 -8.40 -12.60
C ASP A 153 -28.66 -9.15 -12.14
N ALA A 154 -29.68 -9.05 -12.98
CA ALA A 154 -30.94 -9.79 -12.98
C ALA A 154 -30.85 -11.34 -12.85
N VAL A 155 -29.70 -11.92 -12.48
CA VAL A 155 -29.37 -13.36 -12.47
C VAL A 155 -30.04 -14.14 -11.34
N LEU A 156 -30.42 -13.53 -10.21
CA LEU A 156 -30.99 -14.28 -9.08
C LEU A 156 -32.52 -14.21 -8.95
N GLY A 157 -33.22 -13.56 -9.88
CA GLY A 157 -34.69 -13.48 -9.84
C GLY A 157 -35.23 -12.89 -8.52
N CYS A 158 -34.40 -12.14 -7.80
CA CYS A 158 -34.66 -11.70 -6.46
C CYS A 158 -35.53 -10.43 -6.52
N GLN A 159 -36.84 -10.63 -6.35
CA GLN A 159 -37.86 -9.58 -6.51
C GLN A 159 -38.14 -8.82 -5.20
N THR A 160 -37.68 -9.32 -4.07
CA THR A 160 -37.91 -8.72 -2.75
C THR A 160 -36.60 -8.51 -1.99
N PRO A 161 -36.52 -7.47 -1.13
CA PRO A 161 -35.34 -7.20 -0.31
C PRO A 161 -34.83 -8.42 0.47
N ILE A 162 -35.76 -9.22 1.00
CA ILE A 162 -35.45 -10.43 1.78
C ILE A 162 -34.86 -11.54 0.89
N SER A 163 -35.44 -11.78 -0.29
CA SER A 163 -34.85 -12.75 -1.24
C SER A 163 -33.47 -12.31 -1.74
N CYS A 164 -33.24 -11.01 -1.90
CA CYS A 164 -31.93 -10.47 -2.27
C CYS A 164 -30.90 -10.65 -1.15
N SER A 165 -31.27 -10.41 0.12
CA SER A 165 -30.33 -10.58 1.24
C SER A 165 -29.88 -12.03 1.39
N VAL A 166 -30.82 -12.98 1.36
CA VAL A 166 -30.52 -14.43 1.49
C VAL A 166 -29.70 -14.96 0.32
N GLY A 167 -30.01 -14.54 -0.91
CA GLY A 167 -29.24 -14.92 -2.10
C GLY A 167 -27.81 -14.40 -2.06
N ARG A 168 -27.59 -13.16 -1.59
CA ARG A 168 -26.26 -12.57 -1.43
C ARG A 168 -25.43 -13.29 -0.37
N GLU A 169 -25.99 -13.55 0.80
CA GLU A 169 -25.30 -14.30 1.86
C GLU A 169 -24.84 -15.67 1.35
N SER A 170 -25.71 -16.38 0.64
CA SER A 170 -25.40 -17.69 0.06
C SER A 170 -24.25 -17.60 -0.95
N HIS A 171 -24.25 -16.58 -1.82
CA HIS A 171 -23.19 -16.37 -2.81
C HIS A 171 -21.85 -16.01 -2.17
N THR A 172 -21.85 -15.10 -1.19
CA THR A 172 -20.64 -14.71 -0.46
C THR A 172 -20.02 -15.91 0.28
N ILE A 173 -20.84 -16.73 0.94
CA ILE A 173 -20.38 -17.95 1.60
C ILE A 173 -19.79 -18.93 0.57
N GLN A 174 -20.41 -19.06 -0.60
CA GLN A 174 -19.95 -19.96 -1.65
C GLN A 174 -18.61 -19.50 -2.27
N GLU A 175 -18.43 -18.20 -2.54
CA GLU A 175 -17.15 -17.64 -3.02
C GLU A 175 -16.03 -17.84 -1.99
N MET A 176 -16.28 -17.52 -0.72
CA MET A 176 -15.29 -17.69 0.33
C MET A 176 -14.94 -19.18 0.53
N SER A 177 -15.93 -20.07 0.49
CA SER A 177 -15.72 -21.52 0.67
C SER A 177 -15.00 -22.17 -0.51
N SER A 178 -15.37 -21.82 -1.74
CA SER A 178 -14.74 -22.36 -2.95
C SER A 178 -13.27 -21.96 -3.05
N THR A 179 -12.95 -20.73 -2.63
CA THR A 179 -11.56 -20.24 -2.65
C THR A 179 -10.73 -20.94 -1.58
N LEU A 180 -11.23 -21.05 -0.34
CA LEU A 180 -10.53 -21.76 0.75
C LEU A 180 -10.27 -23.24 0.43
N LEU A 181 -11.18 -23.91 -0.28
CA LEU A 181 -11.01 -25.31 -0.70
C LEU A 181 -9.95 -25.47 -1.78
N SER A 182 -9.73 -24.45 -2.63
CA SER A 182 -8.69 -24.48 -3.67
C SER A 182 -7.28 -24.22 -3.14
N THR A 183 -7.13 -23.54 -2.00
CA THR A 183 -5.82 -23.18 -1.42
C THR A 183 -5.23 -24.26 -0.49
N VAL A 184 -6.03 -25.25 -0.09
CA VAL A 184 -5.61 -26.35 0.82
C VAL A 184 -5.33 -27.66 0.06
N GLY A 185 -5.49 -27.66 -1.27
CA GLY A 185 -5.29 -28.81 -2.16
C GLY A 185 -3.88 -28.92 -2.75
#